data_AF-A0A1J5AUC0-F1
#
_entry.id   AF-A0A1J5AUC0-F1
#
_cell.length_a   1.000
_cell.length_b   1.000
_cell.length_c   1.000
_cell.angle_alpha   90.00
_cell.angle_beta   90.00
_cell.angle_gamma   90.00
#
_symmetry.space_group_name_H-M   'P 1'
#
loop_
_entity.id
_entity.type
_entity.pdbx_description
1 polymer ?
#
loop_
_entity_poly.entity_id
_entity_poly.type
_entity_poly.pdbx_seq_one_letter_code
_entity_poly.pdbx_strand_id
1 'polypeptide(L)'
;MQKITILFIGLILSFSSFSQTVGDTVIANNAANLKVKVLYFHITDRCNTCRSIEVNVRKTILENFKTQLDSGIVNLYILNCELPANKVIAEKYYAYGSTFAITTYKDGKELTTEDLSNWAFKKAPKQEVFVSELKDKINELLK
;
A
#
# COMPACT_ATOMS: atom_id res chain seq x y z
N MET A 1 -53.01 27.42 -1.31
CA MET A 1 -52.71 27.30 0.13
C MET A 1 -52.57 25.83 0.47
N GLN A 2 -51.34 25.36 0.69
CA GLN A 2 -51.07 24.22 1.57
C GLN A 2 -49.57 24.27 1.89
N LYS A 3 -49.28 24.68 3.13
CA LYS A 3 -47.94 24.66 3.71
C LYS A 3 -47.66 23.22 4.11
N ILE A 4 -46.64 22.60 3.54
CA ILE A 4 -46.11 21.34 4.07
C ILE A 4 -44.90 21.73 4.91
N THR A 5 -45.14 21.80 6.22
CA THR A 5 -44.10 21.83 7.25
C THR A 5 -43.85 20.38 7.65
N ILE A 6 -42.68 19.83 7.32
CA ILE A 6 -42.12 18.68 8.02
C ILE A 6 -40.69 19.03 8.40
N LEU A 7 -40.56 19.38 9.68
CA LEU A 7 -39.34 19.41 10.46
C LEU A 7 -39.15 17.98 11.01
N PHE A 8 -37.99 17.35 10.81
CA PHE A 8 -37.20 16.68 11.87
C PHE A 8 -36.07 15.75 11.35
N ILE A 9 -34.91 15.97 11.97
CA ILE A 9 -33.89 14.99 12.45
C ILE A 9 -32.99 14.34 11.41
N GLY A 10 -31.69 14.55 11.62
CA GLY A 10 -30.68 13.56 11.27
C GLY A 10 -29.29 14.14 11.13
N LEU A 11 -28.67 14.52 12.25
CA LEU A 11 -27.24 14.73 12.35
C LEU A 11 -26.52 13.45 11.89
N ILE A 12 -26.14 13.39 10.62
CA ILE A 12 -25.25 12.33 10.12
C ILE A 12 -23.86 12.68 10.63
N LEU A 13 -23.55 12.17 11.82
CA LEU A 13 -22.19 11.93 12.27
C LEU A 13 -21.53 11.05 11.21
N SER A 14 -20.76 11.67 10.32
CA SER A 14 -19.84 10.97 9.43
C SER A 14 -18.74 10.36 10.29
N PHE A 15 -19.06 9.23 10.94
CA PHE A 15 -18.09 8.20 11.24
C PHE A 15 -17.52 7.76 9.89
N SER A 16 -16.44 8.40 9.46
CA SER A 16 -15.54 7.82 8.46
C SER A 16 -14.85 6.65 9.15
N SER A 17 -15.60 5.55 9.29
CA SER A 17 -15.06 4.23 9.50
C SER A 17 -14.10 3.99 8.35
N PHE A 18 -12.81 4.17 8.59
CA PHE A 18 -11.76 3.68 7.71
C PHE A 18 -11.81 2.15 7.81
N SER A 19 -12.80 1.55 7.13
CA SER A 19 -12.84 0.12 6.90
C SER A 19 -11.62 -0.16 6.03
N GLN A 20 -10.53 -0.58 6.67
CA GLN A 20 -9.37 -1.11 5.96
C GLN A 20 -9.82 -2.44 5.36
N THR A 21 -10.34 -2.39 4.14
CA THR A 21 -10.52 -3.58 3.33
C THR A 21 -9.12 -4.14 3.03
N VAL A 22 -8.73 -5.12 3.84
CA VAL A 22 -7.53 -5.96 3.66
C VAL A 22 -7.75 -6.77 2.37
N GLY A 23 -6.83 -6.69 1.40
CA GLY A 23 -7.08 -7.17 0.04
C GLY A 23 -6.18 -6.54 -1.02
N ASP A 24 -6.43 -6.82 -2.29
CA ASP A 24 -5.65 -6.23 -3.38
C ASP A 24 -5.89 -4.70 -3.44
N THR A 25 -4.85 -3.93 -3.72
CA THR A 25 -4.92 -2.47 -3.85
C THR A 25 -3.83 -2.00 -4.79
N VAL A 26 -4.20 -1.19 -5.77
CA VAL A 26 -3.24 -0.51 -6.64
C VAL A 26 -3.53 0.98 -6.59
N ILE A 27 -2.57 1.75 -6.10
CA ILE A 27 -2.55 3.21 -6.18
C ILE A 27 -1.33 3.57 -7.01
N ALA A 28 -1.58 3.88 -8.28
CA ALA A 28 -0.56 4.21 -9.25
C ALA A 28 -1.01 5.42 -10.07
N ASN A 29 -0.53 6.58 -9.66
CA ASN A 29 -0.86 7.84 -10.31
C ASN A 29 0.34 8.26 -11.16
N ASN A 30 0.10 8.73 -12.38
CA ASN A 30 1.11 9.33 -13.27
C ASN A 30 2.49 8.64 -13.32
N ALA A 31 2.66 7.69 -14.25
CA ALA A 31 3.90 6.94 -14.43
C ALA A 31 5.14 7.81 -14.76
N ALA A 32 4.97 9.04 -15.26
CA ALA A 32 6.09 9.92 -15.60
C ALA A 32 6.81 10.46 -14.35
N ASN A 33 6.11 10.59 -13.22
CA ASN A 33 6.65 11.14 -11.98
C ASN A 33 7.19 10.06 -11.03
N LEU A 34 6.99 8.78 -11.36
CA LEU A 34 7.29 7.67 -10.47
C LEU A 34 8.77 7.63 -10.11
N LYS A 35 9.04 7.66 -8.80
CA LYS A 35 10.38 7.44 -8.24
C LYS A 35 10.46 6.15 -7.43
N VAL A 36 9.42 5.80 -6.69
CA VAL A 36 9.41 4.62 -5.81
C VAL A 36 8.11 3.85 -5.97
N LYS A 37 8.22 2.55 -6.27
CA LYS A 37 7.09 1.63 -6.26
C LYS A 37 7.24 0.68 -5.07
N VAL A 38 6.26 0.69 -4.19
CA VAL A 38 6.17 -0.18 -3.02
C VAL A 38 5.22 -1.32 -3.34
N LEU A 39 5.69 -2.57 -3.29
CA LEU A 39 4.91 -3.76 -3.64
C LEU A 39 4.89 -4.75 -2.49
N TYR A 40 3.70 -5.19 -2.09
CA TYR A 40 3.53 -6.34 -1.21
C TYR A 40 2.63 -7.37 -1.90
N PHE A 41 3.21 -8.53 -2.20
CA PHE A 41 2.47 -9.69 -2.64
C PHE A 41 2.03 -10.50 -1.43
N HIS A 42 0.83 -11.06 -1.50
CA HIS A 42 0.31 -12.02 -0.54
C HIS A 42 -0.32 -13.21 -1.27
N ILE A 43 -0.54 -14.28 -0.55
CA ILE A 43 -1.41 -15.39 -1.00
C ILE A 43 -2.86 -15.17 -0.54
N THR A 44 -3.78 -16.00 -0.99
CA THR A 44 -5.19 -15.99 -0.59
C THR A 44 -5.30 -16.28 0.91
N ASP A 45 -4.69 -17.38 1.35
CA ASP A 45 -4.73 -17.83 2.75
C ASP A 45 -3.56 -17.27 3.55
N ARG A 46 -3.77 -16.08 4.12
CA ARG A 46 -2.72 -15.31 4.81
C ARG A 46 -2.59 -15.71 6.28
N CYS A 47 -1.36 -16.04 6.70
CA CYS A 47 -1.02 -16.14 8.11
C CYS A 47 -1.07 -14.75 8.80
N ASN A 48 -1.13 -14.74 10.13
CA ASN A 48 -1.24 -13.51 10.92
C ASN A 48 -0.12 -12.52 10.61
N THR A 49 1.13 -12.99 10.50
CA THR A 49 2.28 -12.13 10.20
C THR A 49 2.16 -11.50 8.81
N CYS A 50 1.66 -12.22 7.80
CA CYS A 50 1.42 -11.65 6.47
C CYS A 50 0.39 -10.52 6.53
N ARG A 51 -0.70 -10.70 7.28
CA ARG A 51 -1.70 -9.64 7.51
C ARG A 51 -1.08 -8.43 8.22
N SER A 52 -0.22 -8.65 9.22
CA SER A 52 0.51 -7.57 9.90
C SER A 52 1.43 -6.80 8.95
N ILE A 53 2.14 -7.48 8.05
CA ILE A 53 2.98 -6.82 7.04
C ILE A 53 2.11 -5.92 6.15
N GLU A 54 0.99 -6.43 5.63
CA GLU A 54 0.09 -5.64 4.80
C GLU A 54 -0.42 -4.38 5.53
N VAL A 55 -0.90 -4.55 6.77
CA VAL A 55 -1.38 -3.43 7.59
C VAL A 55 -0.28 -2.39 7.81
N ASN A 56 0.94 -2.84 8.14
CA ASN A 56 2.05 -1.93 8.39
C ASN A 56 2.53 -1.21 7.13
N VAL A 57 2.58 -1.89 5.98
CA VAL A 57 2.88 -1.29 4.68
C VAL A 57 1.83 -0.24 4.34
N ARG A 58 0.53 -0.60 4.38
CA ARG A 58 -0.57 0.34 4.13
C ARG A 58 -0.49 1.56 5.03
N LYS A 59 -0.32 1.34 6.34
CA LYS A 59 -0.22 2.41 7.32
C LYS A 59 0.92 3.36 6.97
N THR A 60 2.10 2.81 6.66
CA THR A 60 3.28 3.64 6.32
C THR A 60 3.01 4.51 5.12
N ILE A 61 2.51 3.93 4.02
CA ILE A 61 2.32 4.65 2.76
C ILE A 61 1.17 5.65 2.85
N LEU A 62 0.01 5.24 3.36
CA LEU A 62 -1.18 6.09 3.39
C LEU A 62 -1.08 7.25 4.40
N GLU A 63 -0.37 7.06 5.52
CA GLU A 63 -0.23 8.11 6.54
C GLU A 63 0.95 9.05 6.27
N ASN A 64 2.04 8.58 5.67
CA ASN A 64 3.28 9.37 5.56
C ASN A 64 3.60 9.86 4.14
N PHE A 65 2.99 9.26 3.10
CA PHE A 65 3.32 9.54 1.70
C PHE A 65 2.09 9.92 0.87
N LYS A 66 1.02 10.42 1.50
CA LYS A 66 -0.23 10.77 0.80
C LYS A 66 0.01 11.75 -0.36
N THR A 67 0.79 12.81 -0.15
CA THR A 67 1.11 13.78 -1.20
C THR A 67 1.88 13.15 -2.37
N GLN A 68 2.81 12.24 -2.07
CA GLN A 68 3.60 11.53 -3.08
C GLN A 68 2.77 10.49 -3.82
N LEU A 69 1.82 9.84 -3.15
CA LEU A 69 0.82 8.98 -3.78
C LEU A 69 -0.06 9.78 -4.74
N ASP A 70 -0.63 10.90 -4.28
CA ASP A 70 -1.55 11.73 -5.07
C ASP A 70 -0.85 12.32 -6.31
N SER A 71 0.44 12.66 -6.20
CA SER A 71 1.25 13.22 -7.30
C SER A 71 1.94 12.17 -8.20
N GLY A 72 1.85 10.89 -7.85
CA GLY A 72 2.43 9.79 -8.62
C GLY A 72 3.92 9.54 -8.40
N ILE A 73 4.52 10.19 -7.40
CA ILE A 73 5.94 10.01 -7.04
C ILE A 73 6.17 8.66 -6.36
N VAL A 74 5.21 8.22 -5.54
CA VAL A 74 5.19 6.92 -4.89
C VAL A 74 3.97 6.14 -5.37
N ASN A 75 4.14 4.87 -5.71
CA ASN A 75 3.02 3.96 -5.97
C ASN A 75 2.94 2.86 -4.91
N LEU A 76 1.72 2.39 -4.64
CA LEU A 76 1.45 1.27 -3.76
C LEU A 76 0.75 0.13 -4.53
N TYR A 77 1.32 -1.06 -4.44
CA TYR A 77 0.74 -2.29 -4.95
C TYR A 77 0.65 -3.31 -3.81
N ILE A 78 -0.57 -3.73 -3.47
CA ILE A 78 -0.86 -4.87 -2.62
C ILE A 78 -1.57 -5.87 -3.52
N LEU A 79 -1.01 -7.06 -3.78
CA LEU A 79 -1.52 -7.96 -4.81
C LEU A 79 -1.55 -9.42 -4.34
N ASN A 80 -2.61 -10.14 -4.69
CA ASN A 80 -2.62 -11.59 -4.56
C ASN A 80 -1.77 -12.21 -5.69
N CYS A 81 -0.65 -12.84 -5.36
CA CYS A 81 0.22 -13.46 -6.37
C CYS A 81 -0.39 -14.72 -7.01
N GLU A 82 -1.42 -15.32 -6.41
CA GLU A 82 -2.09 -16.52 -6.93
C GLU A 82 -3.14 -16.20 -7.99
N LEU A 83 -3.56 -14.92 -8.11
CA LEU A 83 -4.56 -14.53 -9.10
C LEU A 83 -3.94 -14.49 -10.51
N PRO A 84 -4.59 -15.09 -11.52
CA PRO A 84 -4.09 -15.07 -12.91
C PRO A 84 -3.80 -13.67 -13.44
N ALA A 85 -4.60 -12.68 -13.05
CA ALA A 85 -4.41 -11.28 -13.43
C ALA A 85 -3.08 -10.68 -12.95
N ASN A 86 -2.52 -11.21 -11.86
CA ASN A 86 -1.29 -10.73 -11.24
C ASN A 86 -0.07 -11.59 -11.61
N LYS A 87 -0.24 -12.67 -12.38
CA LYS A 87 0.82 -13.64 -12.68
C LYS A 87 2.08 -12.99 -13.26
N VAL A 88 1.95 -12.16 -14.29
CA VAL A 88 3.10 -11.54 -14.97
C VAL A 88 3.90 -10.64 -14.02
N ILE A 89 3.22 -9.87 -13.17
CA ILE A 89 3.90 -9.00 -12.22
C ILE A 89 4.45 -9.80 -11.03
N ALA A 90 3.77 -10.83 -10.57
CA ALA A 90 4.27 -11.72 -9.52
C ALA A 90 5.55 -12.44 -9.97
N GLU A 91 5.58 -13.00 -11.19
CA GLU A 91 6.76 -13.66 -11.77
C GLU A 91 7.94 -12.70 -11.91
N LYS A 92 7.71 -11.46 -12.36
CA LYS A 92 8.76 -10.43 -12.47
C LYS A 92 9.47 -10.19 -11.13
N TYR A 93 8.72 -10.23 -10.04
CA TYR A 93 9.21 -9.99 -8.69
C TYR A 93 9.56 -11.29 -7.94
N TYR A 94 9.55 -12.44 -8.62
CA TYR A 94 9.74 -13.77 -8.03
C TYR A 94 8.82 -14.04 -6.82
N ALA A 95 7.62 -13.45 -6.84
CA ALA A 95 6.65 -13.53 -5.77
C ALA A 95 5.78 -14.80 -5.90
N TYR A 96 6.30 -15.92 -5.43
CA TYR A 96 5.57 -17.20 -5.33
C TYR A 96 4.82 -17.37 -4.01
N GLY A 97 4.77 -16.31 -3.20
CA GLY A 97 4.13 -16.27 -1.90
C GLY A 97 4.11 -14.84 -1.37
N SER A 98 4.14 -14.69 -0.04
CA SER A 98 4.24 -13.38 0.57
C SER A 98 5.62 -12.77 0.35
N THR A 99 5.67 -11.70 -0.46
CA THR A 99 6.92 -11.03 -0.86
C THR A 99 6.74 -9.53 -0.73
N PHE A 100 7.66 -8.85 -0.04
CA PHE A 100 7.68 -7.39 0.06
C PHE A 100 8.88 -6.83 -0.71
N ALA A 101 8.63 -5.95 -1.66
CA ALA A 101 9.67 -5.37 -2.50
C ALA A 101 9.49 -3.86 -2.68
N ILE A 102 10.61 -3.16 -2.87
CA ILE A 102 10.62 -1.76 -3.30
C ILE A 102 11.46 -1.64 -4.56
N THR A 103 10.90 -0.94 -5.56
CA THR A 103 11.56 -0.66 -6.82
C THR A 103 11.72 0.83 -7.02
N THR A 104 12.91 1.26 -7.44
CA THR A 104 13.17 2.65 -7.81
C THR A 104 13.03 2.87 -9.31
N TYR A 105 12.64 4.09 -9.66
CA TYR A 105 12.42 4.53 -11.04
C TYR A 105 13.11 5.86 -11.29
N LYS A 106 13.57 6.05 -12.54
CA LYS A 106 14.07 7.32 -13.06
C LYS A 106 13.68 7.45 -14.52
N ASP A 107 13.07 8.58 -14.87
CA ASP A 107 12.62 8.89 -16.23
C ASP A 107 11.76 7.77 -16.85
N GLY A 108 10.84 7.21 -16.04
CA GLY A 108 9.95 6.11 -16.41
C GLY A 108 10.62 4.73 -16.53
N LYS A 109 11.93 4.63 -16.28
CA LYS A 109 12.69 3.38 -16.32
C LYS A 109 12.92 2.85 -14.92
N GLU A 110 12.73 1.54 -14.78
CA GLU A 110 13.08 0.81 -13.57
C GLU A 110 14.59 0.75 -13.38
N LEU A 111 15.06 1.00 -12.16
CA LEU A 111 16.50 1.00 -11.84
C LEU A 111 16.89 -0.20 -10.98
N THR A 112 16.42 -0.24 -9.74
CA THR A 112 16.77 -1.29 -8.78
C THR A 112 15.51 -1.80 -8.08
N THR A 113 15.50 -3.09 -7.80
CA THR A 113 14.48 -3.75 -6.97
C THR A 113 15.17 -4.40 -5.79
N GLU A 114 14.65 -4.13 -4.59
CA GLU A 114 15.11 -4.71 -3.34
C GLU A 114 14.01 -5.57 -2.74
N ASP A 115 14.36 -6.81 -2.37
CA ASP A 115 13.50 -7.69 -1.60
C ASP A 115 13.68 -7.40 -0.10
N LEU A 116 12.59 -6.97 0.53
CA LEU A 116 12.49 -6.62 1.94
C LEU A 116 11.73 -7.65 2.76
N SER A 117 11.41 -8.82 2.20
CA SER A 117 10.57 -9.84 2.84
C SER A 117 11.16 -10.27 4.20
N ASN A 118 12.45 -10.61 4.24
CA ASN A 118 13.11 -11.02 5.49
C ASN A 118 13.06 -9.93 6.56
N TRP A 119 13.29 -8.67 6.17
CA TRP A 119 13.17 -7.52 7.08
C TRP A 119 11.72 -7.36 7.54
N ALA A 120 10.75 -7.45 6.63
CA ALA A 120 9.33 -7.28 6.94
C ALA A 120 8.83 -8.34 7.92
N PHE A 121 9.15 -9.62 7.70
CA PHE A 121 8.78 -10.71 8.62
C PHE A 121 9.40 -10.52 10.01
N LYS A 122 10.65 -10.05 10.08
CA LYS A 122 11.33 -9.77 11.36
C LYS A 122 10.69 -8.60 12.11
N LYS A 123 10.24 -7.56 11.39
CA LYS A 123 9.75 -6.31 11.98
C LYS A 123 8.24 -6.27 12.18
N ALA A 124 7.48 -7.10 11.47
CA ALA A 124 6.02 -7.12 11.50
C ALA A 124 5.40 -7.14 12.92
N PRO A 125 5.97 -7.85 13.92
CA PRO A 125 5.43 -7.84 15.28
C PRO A 125 5.53 -6.48 16.00
N LYS A 126 6.38 -5.55 15.53
CA LYS A 126 6.63 -4.24 16.13
C LYS A 126 6.22 -3.13 15.16
N GLN A 127 4.92 -2.81 15.14
CA GLN A 127 4.34 -1.89 14.17
C GLN A 127 5.00 -0.50 14.16
N GLU A 128 5.27 0.12 15.31
CA GLU A 128 5.91 1.45 15.30
C GLU A 128 7.30 1.41 14.64
N VAL A 129 8.08 0.38 14.96
CA VAL A 129 9.43 0.17 14.38
C VAL A 129 9.33 -0.07 12.88
N PHE A 130 8.41 -0.94 12.43
CA PHE A 130 8.20 -1.21 11.01
C PHE A 130 7.88 0.07 10.26
N VAL A 131 6.90 0.85 10.75
CA VAL A 131 6.43 2.07 10.10
C VAL A 131 7.52 3.12 10.05
N SER A 132 8.26 3.33 11.15
CA SER A 132 9.35 4.30 11.20
C SER A 132 10.46 3.93 10.21
N GLU A 133 10.96 2.68 10.26
CA GLU A 133 12.08 2.24 9.42
C GLU A 133 11.70 2.23 7.92
N LEU A 134 10.48 1.79 7.57
CA LEU A 134 10.01 1.84 6.18
C LEU A 134 9.85 3.27 5.68
N LYS A 135 9.34 4.18 6.52
CA LYS A 135 9.25 5.60 6.19
C LYS A 135 10.63 6.20 5.91
N ASP A 136 11.60 5.94 6.78
CA ASP A 136 12.95 6.47 6.62
C ASP A 136 13.60 5.94 5.34
N LYS A 137 13.44 4.64 5.06
CA LYS A 137 13.90 4.03 3.81
C LYS A 137 13.30 4.70 2.57
N ILE A 138 11.98 4.89 2.54
CA ILE A 138 11.33 5.52 1.37
C ILE A 138 11.79 6.98 1.23
N ASN A 139 11.92 7.72 2.33
CA ASN A 139 12.45 9.08 2.28
C ASN A 139 13.88 9.13 1.73
N GLU A 140 14.73 8.16 2.07
CA GLU A 140 16.07 8.05 1.49
C GLU A 140 16.03 7.81 -0.02
N LEU A 141 15.16 6.90 -0.48
CA LEU A 141 14.99 6.59 -1.91
C LEU A 141 14.36 7.73 -2.72
N LEU A 142 13.72 8.70 -2.07
CA LEU A 142 13.08 9.84 -2.72
C LEU A 142 14.00 11.06 -2.90
N LYS A 143 15.15 11.07 -2.22
CA LYS A 143 16.20 12.11 -2.37
C LYS A 143 16.77 12.07 -3.78
#